data_AF-A0A6N1X0F7-F1
#
_entry.id   AF-A0A6N1X0F7-F1
#
_cell.length_a   1.000
_cell.length_b   1.000
_cell.length_c   1.000
_cell.angle_alpha   90.00
_cell.angle_beta   90.00
_cell.angle_gamma   90.00
#
_symmetry.space_group_name_H-M   'P 1'
#
loop_
_entity.id
_entity.type
_entity.pdbx_description
1 polymer ?
#
loop_
_entity_poly.entity_id
_entity_poly.type
_entity_poly.pdbx_seq_one_letter_code
_entity_poly.pdbx_strand_id
1 'polypeptide(L)'
;MIWENKIRTALGMVALSALAACGGGGDGDGTDESASGSTPVATAEGLYTGTTDIGQSMTGLMLDNGNYWVLYSEPNNSAAVGGVIQGTSNSSSGTFTSSDGRDFNFEGLGINNVSIAGTYAAGQSIAGKLDYGRGQPTAFTGTYDARYTQPATLAAIAGSYSGQSATAGENEPASFTVSPTGSVSGVGATGCRFTGNVSPRGTVAVYDLSLSFLGGICEQGSATINGVAYLDADGKRLFAAALDASRSNGAVFVGAKEAAATNGGSHIQ
;
A
#
# COMPACT_ATOMS: atom_id res chain seq x y z
N MET A 1 -63.86 14.02 -2.99
CA MET A 1 -63.69 15.25 -2.18
C MET A 1 -62.26 15.69 -2.36
N ILE A 2 -62.10 16.73 -3.17
CA ILE A 2 -60.83 17.30 -3.61
C ILE A 2 -60.42 18.31 -2.55
N TRP A 3 -59.18 18.24 -2.04
CA TRP A 3 -58.60 19.32 -1.27
C TRP A 3 -57.31 19.78 -1.95
N GLU A 4 -57.36 21.01 -2.45
CA GLU A 4 -56.31 21.70 -3.17
C GLU A 4 -55.21 22.15 -2.19
N ASN A 5 -53.94 21.93 -2.54
CA ASN A 5 -52.83 22.60 -1.87
C ASN A 5 -52.11 23.50 -2.88
N LYS A 6 -52.39 24.81 -2.80
CA LYS A 6 -51.73 25.87 -3.57
C LYS A 6 -50.44 26.26 -2.85
N ILE A 7 -49.28 25.90 -3.40
CA ILE A 7 -48.00 26.46 -2.95
C ILE A 7 -47.49 27.42 -4.03
N ARG A 8 -47.29 28.66 -3.61
CA ARG A 8 -46.96 29.83 -4.43
C ARG A 8 -45.47 29.84 -4.79
N THR A 9 -45.19 29.90 -6.09
CA THR A 9 -43.88 30.19 -6.67
C THR A 9 -43.43 31.61 -6.30
N ALA A 10 -42.26 31.76 -5.69
CA ALA A 10 -41.61 33.05 -5.48
C ALA A 10 -40.28 33.08 -6.26
N LEU A 11 -40.26 33.92 -7.30
CA LEU A 11 -39.10 34.28 -8.10
C LEU A 11 -38.24 35.28 -7.30
N GLY A 12 -36.98 34.96 -7.02
CA GLY A 12 -36.02 35.85 -6.35
C GLY A 12 -34.86 36.18 -7.28
N MET A 13 -34.71 37.47 -7.60
CA MET A 13 -33.85 38.04 -8.64
C MET A 13 -32.41 38.30 -8.14
N VAL A 14 -31.47 38.07 -9.05
CA VAL A 14 -30.05 38.45 -9.18
C VAL A 14 -29.51 39.60 -8.30
N ALA A 15 -28.33 39.41 -7.72
CA ALA A 15 -27.38 40.49 -7.42
C ALA A 15 -25.94 40.03 -7.75
N LEU A 16 -25.37 40.62 -8.81
CA LEU A 16 -24.01 40.42 -9.29
C LEU A 16 -23.12 41.49 -8.65
N SER A 17 -22.19 41.11 -7.77
CA SER A 17 -21.24 42.04 -7.14
C SER A 17 -19.91 42.01 -7.88
N ALA A 18 -19.71 42.95 -8.79
CA ALA A 18 -18.39 43.25 -9.35
C ALA A 18 -17.61 44.13 -8.36
N LEU A 19 -16.57 43.59 -7.72
CA LEU A 19 -15.55 44.42 -7.08
C LEU A 19 -14.49 44.74 -8.14
N ALA A 20 -14.54 45.97 -8.65
CA ALA A 20 -13.40 46.62 -9.27
C ALA A 20 -12.45 47.08 -8.15
N ALA A 21 -11.26 46.48 -8.07
CA ALA A 21 -10.16 46.99 -7.27
C ALA A 21 -9.19 47.75 -8.19
N CYS A 22 -8.92 48.99 -7.80
CA CYS A 22 -8.10 49.98 -8.44
C CYS A 22 -6.61 49.77 -8.09
N GLY A 23 -5.73 49.93 -9.09
CA GLY A 23 -4.57 50.82 -9.02
C GLY A 23 -3.35 50.40 -8.18
N GLY A 24 -2.23 50.15 -8.87
CA GLY A 24 -0.90 50.15 -8.28
C GLY A 24 0.18 49.86 -9.32
N GLY A 25 0.65 50.89 -10.02
CA GLY A 25 1.82 50.83 -10.90
C GLY A 25 3.12 51.08 -10.14
N GLY A 26 4.16 50.33 -10.49
CA GLY A 26 5.53 50.54 -10.02
C GLY A 26 6.49 49.89 -11.01
N ASP A 27 7.21 50.73 -11.77
CA ASP A 27 8.30 50.32 -12.66
C ASP A 27 9.49 49.83 -11.82
N GLY A 28 9.95 48.61 -12.10
CA GLY A 28 11.13 48.01 -11.49
C GLY A 28 11.77 47.05 -12.48
N ASP A 29 12.69 47.59 -13.27
CA ASP A 29 13.58 46.88 -14.20
C ASP A 29 14.51 45.95 -13.39
N GLY A 30 14.52 44.65 -13.72
CA GLY A 30 15.30 43.67 -12.96
C GLY A 30 14.93 42.22 -13.26
N THR A 31 15.45 41.72 -14.38
CA THR A 31 15.74 40.32 -14.74
C THR A 31 15.04 39.20 -13.96
N ASP A 32 14.20 38.49 -14.70
CA ASP A 32 13.52 37.24 -14.37
C ASP A 32 14.42 36.21 -13.65
N GLU A 33 14.06 35.90 -12.42
CA GLU A 33 14.15 34.54 -11.90
C GLU A 33 12.95 34.31 -10.97
N SER A 34 11.80 34.00 -11.60
CA SER A 34 10.65 33.46 -10.89
C SER A 34 11.06 32.14 -10.23
N ALA A 35 11.41 32.21 -8.95
CA ALA A 35 11.36 31.05 -8.07
C ALA A 35 9.90 30.61 -8.00
N SER A 36 9.53 29.71 -8.91
CA SER A 36 8.28 28.97 -8.84
C SER A 36 8.36 28.12 -7.58
N GLY A 37 7.83 28.65 -6.47
CA GLY A 37 7.48 27.86 -5.31
C GLY A 37 6.38 26.92 -5.75
N SER A 38 6.74 25.73 -6.23
CA SER A 38 5.82 24.62 -6.35
C SER A 38 5.32 24.33 -4.94
N THR A 39 4.13 24.82 -4.60
CA THR A 39 3.39 24.28 -3.46
C THR A 39 3.37 22.77 -3.68
N PRO A 40 3.91 21.94 -2.77
CA PRO A 40 3.86 20.51 -2.96
C PRO A 40 2.38 20.14 -3.13
N VAL A 41 2.00 19.62 -4.29
CA VAL A 41 0.75 18.88 -4.37
C VAL A 41 1.01 17.70 -3.45
N ALA A 42 0.49 17.78 -2.22
CA ALA A 42 0.59 16.70 -1.27
C ALA A 42 -0.12 15.52 -1.93
N THR A 43 0.67 14.58 -2.45
CA THR A 43 0.22 13.47 -3.28
C THR A 43 -0.61 12.51 -2.44
N ALA A 44 -1.11 11.44 -3.05
CA ALA A 44 -1.72 10.34 -2.28
C ALA A 44 -0.69 9.56 -1.43
N GLU A 45 0.60 9.90 -1.47
CA GLU A 45 1.68 9.21 -0.76
C GLU A 45 1.35 8.99 0.73
N GLY A 46 1.60 7.77 1.19
CA GLY A 46 1.33 7.40 2.57
C GLY A 46 1.10 5.91 2.78
N LEU A 47 1.03 5.56 4.05
CA LEU A 47 0.49 4.29 4.51
C LEU A 47 -0.95 4.50 4.98
N TYR A 48 -1.84 3.61 4.58
CA TYR A 48 -3.26 3.67 4.90
C TYR A 48 -3.75 2.31 5.37
N THR A 49 -4.50 2.30 6.46
CA THR A 49 -5.22 1.11 6.93
C THR A 49 -6.71 1.33 6.80
N GLY A 50 -7.45 0.31 6.39
CA GLY A 50 -8.88 0.48 6.14
C GLY A 50 -9.62 -0.80 5.78
N THR A 51 -10.76 -0.65 5.12
CA THR A 51 -11.65 -1.76 4.76
C THR A 51 -12.31 -1.56 3.40
N THR A 52 -12.79 -2.67 2.83
CA THR A 52 -13.69 -2.68 1.68
C THR A 52 -15.14 -2.86 2.11
N ASP A 53 -16.09 -2.52 1.22
CA ASP A 53 -17.53 -2.72 1.43
C ASP A 53 -17.98 -4.19 1.42
N ILE A 54 -17.08 -5.10 1.03
CA ILE A 54 -17.26 -6.55 1.13
C ILE A 54 -16.62 -7.15 2.40
N GLY A 55 -16.15 -6.31 3.33
CA GLY A 55 -15.67 -6.75 4.65
C GLY A 55 -14.22 -7.22 4.68
N GLN A 56 -13.41 -6.92 3.67
CA GLN A 56 -11.97 -7.16 3.75
C GLN A 56 -11.29 -6.04 4.53
N SER A 57 -10.28 -6.38 5.32
CA SER A 57 -9.32 -5.40 5.83
C SER A 57 -8.25 -5.14 4.78
N MET A 58 -7.69 -3.93 4.75
CA MET A 58 -6.61 -3.58 3.83
C MET A 58 -5.52 -2.75 4.48
N THR A 59 -4.30 -2.88 3.95
CA THR A 59 -3.16 -1.99 4.18
C THR A 59 -2.63 -1.54 2.83
N GLY A 60 -2.83 -0.26 2.52
CA GLY A 60 -2.39 0.38 1.29
C GLY A 60 -1.15 1.22 1.51
N LEU A 61 -0.10 0.96 0.74
CA LEU A 61 1.11 1.76 0.68
C LEU A 61 1.16 2.47 -0.67
N MET A 62 1.03 3.79 -0.65
CA MET A 62 1.20 4.68 -1.79
C MET A 62 2.58 5.32 -1.69
N LEU A 63 3.44 5.12 -2.70
CA LEU A 63 4.79 5.65 -2.73
C LEU A 63 4.87 6.99 -3.47
N ASP A 64 5.90 7.76 -3.14
CA ASP A 64 6.27 9.03 -3.76
C ASP A 64 6.32 9.00 -5.29
N ASN A 65 6.78 7.88 -5.86
CA ASN A 65 6.92 7.67 -7.29
C ASN A 65 5.63 7.16 -7.97
N GLY A 66 4.50 7.13 -7.26
CA GLY A 66 3.21 6.66 -7.76
C GLY A 66 3.00 5.15 -7.69
N ASN A 67 4.04 4.34 -7.41
CA ASN A 67 3.87 2.91 -7.16
C ASN A 67 3.00 2.71 -5.92
N TYR A 68 2.11 1.72 -5.97
CA TYR A 68 1.35 1.33 -4.80
C TYR A 68 1.27 -0.17 -4.61
N TRP A 69 1.05 -0.55 -3.36
CA TRP A 69 0.86 -1.91 -2.90
C TRP A 69 -0.32 -1.94 -1.93
N VAL A 70 -1.32 -2.76 -2.16
CA VAL A 70 -2.47 -2.91 -1.27
C VAL A 70 -2.57 -4.38 -0.88
N LEU A 71 -2.21 -4.69 0.36
CA LEU A 71 -2.48 -5.99 0.93
C LEU A 71 -3.92 -6.01 1.45
N TYR A 72 -4.65 -7.09 1.19
CA TYR A 72 -6.00 -7.26 1.71
C TYR A 72 -6.21 -8.67 2.29
N SER A 73 -7.14 -8.76 3.24
CA SER A 73 -7.53 -10.02 3.87
C SER A 73 -8.67 -10.72 3.11
N GLU A 74 -8.94 -11.97 3.47
CA GLU A 74 -10.23 -12.59 3.13
C GLU A 74 -11.40 -11.78 3.72
N PRO A 75 -12.60 -11.82 3.11
CA PRO A 75 -13.79 -11.18 3.64
C PRO A 75 -14.10 -11.63 5.07
N ASN A 76 -14.20 -10.69 6.00
CA ASN A 76 -14.51 -10.92 7.42
C ASN A 76 -13.47 -11.78 8.19
N ASN A 77 -12.27 -11.98 7.65
CA ASN A 77 -11.19 -12.72 8.29
C ASN A 77 -9.85 -11.99 8.13
N SER A 78 -9.58 -10.99 8.99
CA SER A 78 -8.37 -10.16 8.93
C SER A 78 -7.06 -10.90 9.21
N ALA A 79 -7.12 -12.16 9.67
CA ALA A 79 -5.95 -12.99 9.89
C ALA A 79 -5.51 -13.76 8.63
N ALA A 80 -6.43 -14.03 7.71
CA ALA A 80 -6.14 -14.71 6.46
C ALA A 80 -5.86 -13.69 5.34
N VAL A 81 -4.78 -13.91 4.61
CA VAL A 81 -4.39 -13.04 3.49
C VAL A 81 -5.24 -13.41 2.27
N GLY A 82 -6.00 -12.45 1.75
CA GLY A 82 -6.80 -12.64 0.54
C GLY A 82 -6.01 -12.35 -0.74
N GLY A 83 -5.07 -11.39 -0.69
CA GLY A 83 -4.25 -11.06 -1.85
C GLY A 83 -3.46 -9.76 -1.72
N VAL A 84 -2.77 -9.40 -2.81
CA VAL A 84 -2.09 -8.12 -2.96
C VAL A 84 -2.41 -7.48 -4.30
N ILE A 85 -2.68 -6.18 -4.28
CA ILE A 85 -2.79 -5.36 -5.50
C ILE A 85 -1.52 -4.55 -5.64
N GLN A 86 -0.89 -4.62 -6.81
CA GLN A 86 0.24 -3.77 -7.17
C GLN A 86 -0.10 -2.96 -8.42
N GLY A 87 0.33 -1.71 -8.48
CA GLY A 87 0.23 -0.90 -9.69
C GLY A 87 0.94 0.43 -9.57
N THR A 88 0.65 1.31 -10.51
CA THR A 88 1.07 2.70 -10.52
C THR A 88 -0.15 3.61 -10.53
N SER A 89 -0.06 4.72 -9.82
CA SER A 89 -1.16 5.68 -9.72
C SER A 89 -0.68 7.08 -10.09
N ASN A 90 -1.57 7.83 -10.73
CA ASN A 90 -1.41 9.26 -10.92
C ASN A 90 -2.25 9.94 -9.85
N SER A 91 -1.62 10.77 -9.01
CA SER A 91 -2.30 11.51 -7.96
C SER A 91 -2.16 13.01 -8.19
N SER A 92 -3.28 13.73 -8.17
CA SER A 92 -3.31 15.18 -8.33
C SER A 92 -4.62 15.75 -7.80
N SER A 93 -4.55 16.90 -7.15
CA SER A 93 -5.71 17.70 -6.77
C SER A 93 -6.76 16.91 -5.97
N GLY A 94 -6.32 16.06 -5.03
CA GLY A 94 -7.21 15.26 -4.19
C GLY A 94 -7.82 14.03 -4.86
N THR A 95 -7.40 13.68 -6.07
CA THR A 95 -7.84 12.46 -6.79
C THR A 95 -6.66 11.59 -7.16
N PHE A 96 -6.85 10.27 -7.14
CA PHE A 96 -5.87 9.32 -7.65
C PHE A 96 -6.53 8.27 -8.54
N THR A 97 -5.85 7.90 -9.61
CA THR A 97 -6.33 6.87 -10.54
C THR A 97 -5.21 5.90 -10.90
N SER A 98 -5.59 4.64 -11.12
CA SER A 98 -4.74 3.57 -11.63
C SER A 98 -5.49 2.80 -12.70
N SER A 99 -4.82 2.52 -13.82
CA SER A 99 -5.33 1.66 -14.89
C SER A 99 -4.45 0.43 -15.13
N ASP A 100 -3.36 0.28 -14.38
CA ASP A 100 -2.39 -0.81 -14.54
C ASP A 100 -2.31 -1.72 -13.32
N GLY A 101 -3.31 -1.65 -12.43
CA GLY A 101 -3.40 -2.48 -11.25
C GLY A 101 -3.49 -3.96 -11.59
N ARG A 102 -2.71 -4.76 -10.87
CA ARG A 102 -2.69 -6.22 -10.91
C ARG A 102 -2.99 -6.74 -9.52
N ASP A 103 -4.10 -7.45 -9.40
CA ASP A 103 -4.54 -8.12 -8.17
C ASP A 103 -4.12 -9.59 -8.22
N PHE A 104 -3.20 -9.96 -7.33
CA PHE A 104 -2.77 -11.32 -7.08
C PHE A 104 -3.68 -11.89 -6.01
N ASN A 105 -4.74 -12.56 -6.44
CA ASN A 105 -5.72 -13.14 -5.55
C ASN A 105 -5.26 -14.53 -5.09
N PHE A 106 -5.13 -14.69 -3.78
CA PHE A 106 -4.67 -15.93 -3.14
C PHE A 106 -5.82 -16.84 -2.72
N GLU A 107 -7.06 -16.44 -3.00
CA GLU A 107 -8.28 -17.22 -2.80
C GLU A 107 -8.60 -18.11 -4.02
N GLY A 108 -7.66 -18.27 -4.95
CA GLY A 108 -7.76 -19.16 -6.11
C GLY A 108 -8.33 -18.50 -7.38
N LEU A 109 -8.50 -17.17 -7.41
CA LEU A 109 -9.00 -16.45 -8.59
C LEU A 109 -7.89 -15.99 -9.55
N GLY A 110 -6.64 -16.38 -9.28
CA GLY A 110 -5.48 -16.04 -10.10
C GLY A 110 -5.17 -14.55 -10.10
N ILE A 111 -4.49 -14.08 -11.15
CA ILE A 111 -4.09 -12.68 -11.28
C ILE A 111 -5.10 -11.92 -12.14
N ASN A 112 -5.72 -10.90 -11.56
CA ASN A 112 -6.78 -10.11 -12.18
C ASN A 112 -6.29 -8.69 -12.50
N ASN A 113 -6.77 -8.13 -13.60
CA ASN A 113 -6.58 -6.70 -13.86
C ASN A 113 -7.59 -5.92 -13.02
N VAL A 114 -7.16 -4.82 -12.43
CA VAL A 114 -8.00 -3.94 -11.63
C VAL A 114 -7.64 -2.48 -11.92
N SER A 115 -8.67 -1.67 -12.12
CA SER A 115 -8.53 -0.21 -12.18
C SER A 115 -9.01 0.40 -10.87
N ILE A 116 -8.40 1.52 -10.50
CA ILE A 116 -8.72 2.23 -9.26
C ILE A 116 -9.09 3.67 -9.61
N ALA A 117 -10.20 4.12 -9.06
CA ALA A 117 -10.57 5.53 -9.04
C ALA A 117 -10.88 5.93 -7.61
N GLY A 118 -10.20 6.95 -7.11
CA GLY A 118 -10.32 7.37 -5.72
C GLY A 118 -10.03 8.84 -5.48
N THR A 119 -10.30 9.24 -4.25
CA THR A 119 -10.01 10.55 -3.70
C THR A 119 -9.13 10.41 -2.47
N TYR A 120 -8.37 11.47 -2.17
CA TYR A 120 -7.54 11.52 -0.98
C TYR A 120 -7.60 12.91 -0.34
N ALA A 121 -7.47 12.92 0.98
CA ALA A 121 -7.03 14.08 1.74
C ALA A 121 -5.60 13.78 2.21
N ALA A 122 -4.62 14.53 1.70
CA ALA A 122 -3.21 14.18 1.86
C ALA A 122 -2.81 14.09 3.33
N GLY A 123 -2.11 13.00 3.70
CA GLY A 123 -1.74 12.72 5.08
C GLY A 123 -2.93 12.45 6.03
N GLN A 124 -4.13 12.20 5.49
CA GLN A 124 -5.34 11.99 6.31
C GLN A 124 -6.15 10.77 5.89
N SER A 125 -6.60 10.68 4.64
CA SER A 125 -7.50 9.61 4.22
C SER A 125 -7.47 9.32 2.73
N ILE A 126 -7.89 8.11 2.38
CA ILE A 126 -8.18 7.69 1.01
C ILE A 126 -9.56 7.04 0.95
N ALA A 127 -10.23 7.17 -0.18
CA ALA A 127 -11.44 6.43 -0.50
C ALA A 127 -11.52 6.18 -2.00
N GLY A 128 -12.18 5.12 -2.43
CA GLY A 128 -12.29 4.84 -3.85
C GLY A 128 -13.02 3.55 -4.16
N LYS A 129 -12.85 3.11 -5.40
CA LYS A 129 -13.42 1.87 -5.92
C LYS A 129 -12.38 1.08 -6.69
N LEU A 130 -12.40 -0.23 -6.49
CA LEU A 130 -11.69 -1.23 -7.29
C LEU A 130 -12.64 -1.75 -8.36
N ASP A 131 -12.30 -1.56 -9.63
CA ASP A 131 -13.10 -2.02 -10.77
C ASP A 131 -12.32 -3.08 -11.56
N TYR A 132 -12.85 -4.30 -11.54
CA TYR A 132 -12.32 -5.47 -12.25
C TYR A 132 -12.91 -5.63 -13.67
N GLY A 133 -13.69 -4.66 -14.15
CA GLY A 133 -14.42 -4.73 -15.42
C GLY A 133 -15.56 -5.75 -15.43
N ARG A 134 -15.90 -6.29 -14.26
CA ARG A 134 -16.93 -7.30 -14.03
C ARG A 134 -17.67 -7.01 -12.74
N GLY A 135 -19.00 -7.13 -12.76
CA GLY A 135 -19.83 -6.91 -11.58
C GLY A 135 -19.85 -5.44 -11.11
N GLN A 136 -20.19 -5.25 -9.83
CA GLN A 136 -20.15 -3.93 -9.21
C GLN A 136 -18.73 -3.65 -8.67
N PRO A 137 -18.19 -2.44 -8.83
CA PRO A 137 -16.91 -2.07 -8.23
C PRO A 137 -16.97 -2.17 -6.70
N THR A 138 -15.91 -2.71 -6.11
CA THR A 138 -15.74 -2.82 -4.64
C THR A 138 -15.30 -1.48 -4.09
N ALA A 139 -16.10 -0.88 -3.21
CA ALA A 139 -15.73 0.38 -2.56
C ALA A 139 -14.75 0.15 -1.42
N PHE A 140 -13.91 1.14 -1.16
CA PHE A 140 -12.97 1.09 -0.06
C PHE A 140 -12.73 2.45 0.60
N THR A 141 -12.29 2.41 1.85
CA THR A 141 -11.85 3.58 2.61
C THR A 141 -10.60 3.24 3.41
N GLY A 142 -9.75 4.23 3.67
CA GLY A 142 -8.54 4.08 4.47
C GLY A 142 -8.18 5.35 5.20
N THR A 143 -7.60 5.21 6.38
CA THR A 143 -7.09 6.30 7.21
C THR A 143 -5.57 6.28 7.18
N TYR A 144 -4.96 7.47 7.10
CA TYR A 144 -3.52 7.63 7.09
C TYR A 144 -2.90 7.17 8.41
N ASP A 145 -1.81 6.43 8.29
CA ASP A 145 -1.01 5.99 9.41
C ASP A 145 0.22 6.89 9.55
N ALA A 146 0.26 7.67 10.63
CA ALA A 146 1.34 8.62 10.91
C ALA A 146 2.71 7.94 11.05
N ARG A 147 2.76 6.63 11.32
CA ARG A 147 4.00 5.85 11.34
C ARG A 147 4.71 5.89 10.00
N TYR A 148 4.03 6.17 8.89
CA TYR A 148 4.65 6.33 7.56
C TYR A 148 5.85 7.28 7.55
N THR A 149 5.81 8.35 8.33
CA THR A 149 6.88 9.36 8.40
C THR A 149 8.01 9.00 9.36
N GLN A 150 7.96 7.83 10.02
CA GLN A 150 9.02 7.34 10.88
C GLN A 150 10.01 6.53 10.03
N PRO A 151 11.28 6.95 9.91
CA PRO A 151 12.23 6.24 9.09
C PRO A 151 12.38 4.77 9.52
N ALA A 152 12.26 3.88 8.55
CA ALA A 152 12.54 2.46 8.70
C ALA A 152 13.99 2.22 9.19
N THR A 153 14.19 1.22 10.05
CA THR A 153 15.53 0.81 10.52
C THR A 153 15.68 -0.70 10.48
N LEU A 154 16.86 -1.18 10.06
CA LEU A 154 17.12 -2.62 10.02
C LEU A 154 17.04 -3.28 11.41
N ALA A 155 17.37 -2.54 12.46
CA ALA A 155 17.25 -3.02 13.84
C ALA A 155 15.80 -3.37 14.22
N ALA A 156 14.81 -2.62 13.72
CA ALA A 156 13.40 -2.89 14.01
C ALA A 156 12.95 -4.23 13.42
N ILE A 157 13.41 -4.55 12.20
CA ILE A 157 13.02 -5.76 11.46
C ILE A 157 14.02 -6.92 11.59
N ALA A 158 15.14 -6.76 12.26
CA ALA A 158 16.10 -7.85 12.46
C ALA A 158 15.49 -8.95 13.35
N GLY A 159 15.54 -10.21 12.90
CA GLY A 159 15.01 -11.35 13.62
C GLY A 159 14.44 -12.43 12.70
N SER A 160 13.86 -13.46 13.31
CA SER A 160 13.18 -14.56 12.63
C SER A 160 11.67 -14.35 12.61
N TYR A 161 11.05 -14.75 11.52
CA TYR A 161 9.63 -14.57 11.24
C TYR A 161 9.05 -15.87 10.72
N SER A 162 7.85 -16.20 11.19
CA SER A 162 7.01 -17.26 10.65
C SER A 162 5.74 -16.63 10.10
N GLY A 163 5.36 -16.99 8.89
CA GLY A 163 4.22 -16.39 8.21
C GLY A 163 3.63 -17.31 7.16
N GLN A 164 2.69 -16.75 6.40
CA GLN A 164 2.21 -17.37 5.16
C GLN A 164 2.94 -16.72 3.99
N SER A 165 3.39 -17.54 3.06
CA SER A 165 3.79 -17.14 1.72
C SER A 165 2.66 -17.50 0.76
N ALA A 166 2.35 -16.59 -0.15
CA ALA A 166 1.40 -16.86 -1.21
C ALA A 166 2.08 -16.71 -2.57
N THR A 167 1.97 -17.75 -3.39
CA THR A 167 2.30 -17.74 -4.82
C THR A 167 1.00 -17.82 -5.62
N ALA A 168 1.06 -17.65 -6.95
CA ALA A 168 -0.13 -17.71 -7.78
C ALA A 168 -0.83 -19.10 -7.67
N GLY A 169 -1.89 -19.19 -6.86
CA GLY A 169 -2.73 -20.37 -6.73
C GLY A 169 -2.48 -21.23 -5.48
N GLU A 170 -1.41 -20.98 -4.71
CA GLU A 170 -1.11 -21.74 -3.49
C GLU A 170 -0.61 -20.83 -2.35
N ASN A 171 -1.04 -21.15 -1.13
CA ASN A 171 -0.52 -20.56 0.10
C ASN A 171 0.24 -21.63 0.87
N GLU A 172 1.48 -21.34 1.26
CA GLU A 172 2.27 -22.22 2.11
C GLU A 172 2.83 -21.46 3.33
N PRO A 173 2.95 -22.11 4.49
CA PRO A 173 3.74 -21.55 5.58
C PRO A 173 5.18 -21.31 5.11
N ALA A 174 5.76 -20.18 5.50
CA ALA A 174 7.15 -19.87 5.24
C ALA A 174 7.80 -19.29 6.50
N SER A 175 9.11 -19.50 6.62
CA SER A 175 9.93 -18.81 7.61
C SER A 175 11.05 -18.05 6.93
N PHE A 176 11.41 -16.90 7.48
CA PHE A 176 12.62 -16.19 7.09
C PHE A 176 13.30 -15.51 8.26
N THR A 177 14.55 -15.14 8.04
CA THR A 177 15.34 -14.33 8.96
C THR A 177 15.85 -13.10 8.23
N VAL A 178 15.75 -11.96 8.90
CA VAL A 178 16.40 -10.71 8.52
C VAL A 178 17.57 -10.49 9.46
N SER A 179 18.78 -10.44 8.90
CA SER A 179 19.97 -10.11 9.65
C SER A 179 20.01 -8.61 10.00
N PRO A 180 20.79 -8.20 11.03
CA PRO A 180 20.97 -6.78 11.36
C PRO A 180 21.55 -5.93 10.22
N THR A 181 22.19 -6.55 9.23
CA THR A 181 22.76 -5.89 8.04
C THR A 181 21.82 -5.90 6.83
N GLY A 182 20.59 -6.42 6.97
CA GLY A 182 19.58 -6.41 5.91
C GLY A 182 19.63 -7.61 4.96
N SER A 183 20.53 -8.57 5.16
CA SER A 183 20.47 -9.84 4.41
C SER A 183 19.26 -10.67 4.88
N VAL A 184 18.54 -11.23 3.93
CA VAL A 184 17.34 -12.06 4.12
C VAL A 184 17.63 -13.49 3.69
N SER A 185 17.14 -14.45 4.45
CA SER A 185 17.15 -15.87 4.06
C SER A 185 15.90 -16.57 4.57
N GLY A 186 15.29 -17.42 3.77
CA GLY A 186 14.09 -18.14 4.18
C GLY A 186 13.83 -19.44 3.42
N VAL A 187 12.78 -20.12 3.86
CA VAL A 187 12.34 -21.41 3.34
C VAL A 187 10.81 -21.54 3.44
N GLY A 188 10.18 -21.98 2.37
CA GLY A 188 8.77 -22.39 2.35
C GLY A 188 8.58 -23.81 2.90
N ALA A 189 7.36 -24.19 3.26
CA ALA A 189 7.01 -25.51 3.76
C ALA A 189 7.35 -26.65 2.77
N THR A 190 7.31 -26.36 1.47
CA THR A 190 7.76 -27.24 0.38
C THR A 190 9.27 -27.48 0.37
N GLY A 191 10.04 -26.68 1.11
CA GLY A 191 11.51 -26.69 1.08
C GLY A 191 12.12 -25.75 0.03
N CYS A 192 11.31 -24.95 -0.67
CA CYS A 192 11.82 -23.91 -1.56
C CYS A 192 12.57 -22.85 -0.73
N ARG A 193 13.85 -22.64 -1.05
CA ARG A 193 14.73 -21.69 -0.35
C ARG A 193 14.92 -20.43 -1.15
N PHE A 194 15.02 -19.31 -0.45
CA PHE A 194 15.31 -18.00 -1.02
C PHE A 194 16.29 -17.21 -0.16
N THR A 195 17.00 -16.29 -0.80
CA THR A 195 17.92 -15.33 -0.16
C THR A 195 17.69 -13.95 -0.75
N GLY A 196 18.04 -12.89 -0.04
CA GLY A 196 17.80 -11.55 -0.54
C GLY A 196 18.33 -10.46 0.34
N ASN A 197 17.84 -9.25 0.10
CA ASN A 197 18.23 -8.05 0.82
C ASN A 197 17.01 -7.18 1.10
N VAL A 198 17.03 -6.50 2.24
CA VAL A 198 16.06 -5.49 2.64
C VAL A 198 16.80 -4.24 3.08
N SER A 199 16.34 -3.07 2.67
CA SER A 199 16.96 -1.78 3.01
C SER A 199 15.90 -0.71 3.27
N PRO A 200 16.09 0.20 4.26
CA PRO A 200 15.19 1.33 4.45
C PRO A 200 15.05 2.17 3.18
N ARG A 201 13.82 2.56 2.85
CA ARG A 201 13.51 3.41 1.70
C ARG A 201 13.42 4.87 2.15
N GLY A 202 14.48 5.63 1.85
CA GLY A 202 14.52 7.07 2.14
C GLY A 202 14.25 7.38 3.61
N THR A 203 13.26 8.24 3.87
CA THR A 203 12.89 8.71 5.21
C THR A 203 11.54 8.21 5.69
N VAL A 204 10.96 7.19 5.04
CA VAL A 204 9.63 6.65 5.35
C VAL A 204 9.72 5.27 6.03
N ALA A 205 8.61 4.80 6.59
CA ALA A 205 8.50 3.49 7.26
C ALA A 205 8.44 2.30 6.29
N VAL A 206 9.09 2.40 5.14
CA VAL A 206 9.08 1.40 4.07
C VAL A 206 10.48 0.85 3.90
N TYR A 207 10.57 -0.42 3.53
CA TYR A 207 11.79 -1.03 3.07
C TYR A 207 11.66 -1.43 1.60
N ASP A 208 12.71 -1.24 0.83
CA ASP A 208 12.85 -1.91 -0.46
C ASP A 208 13.31 -3.35 -0.22
N LEU A 209 12.72 -4.29 -0.94
CA LEU A 209 12.93 -5.73 -0.78
C LEU A 209 13.31 -6.36 -2.12
N SER A 210 14.34 -7.21 -2.11
CA SER A 210 14.72 -8.04 -3.25
C SER A 210 14.99 -9.46 -2.78
N LEU A 211 14.35 -10.45 -3.38
CA LEU A 211 14.46 -11.86 -3.04
C LEU A 211 14.79 -12.68 -4.28
N SER A 212 15.75 -13.59 -4.17
CA SER A 212 16.15 -14.55 -5.19
C SER A 212 15.93 -15.97 -4.71
N PHE A 213 15.23 -16.76 -5.52
CA PHE A 213 15.04 -18.19 -5.24
C PHE A 213 16.29 -18.99 -5.60
N LEU A 214 16.53 -20.08 -4.88
CA LEU A 214 17.74 -20.91 -5.05
C LEU A 214 17.57 -22.06 -6.06
N GLY A 215 16.48 -22.08 -6.84
CA GLY A 215 16.18 -23.17 -7.77
C GLY A 215 15.69 -24.45 -7.09
N GLY A 216 15.81 -25.58 -7.79
CA GLY A 216 15.39 -26.89 -7.28
C GLY A 216 13.88 -27.03 -7.20
N ILE A 217 13.34 -27.19 -5.99
CA ILE A 217 11.89 -27.36 -5.73
C ILE A 217 11.10 -26.05 -5.85
N CYS A 218 11.78 -24.91 -5.98
CA CYS A 218 11.13 -23.62 -6.17
C CYS A 218 10.45 -23.55 -7.54
N GLU A 219 9.13 -23.36 -7.55
CA GLU A 219 8.34 -23.16 -8.78
C GLU A 219 8.85 -21.97 -9.61
N GLN A 220 9.32 -20.92 -8.91
CA GLN A 220 9.92 -19.72 -9.52
C GLN A 220 11.35 -19.95 -10.02
N GLY A 221 11.88 -21.17 -9.94
CA GLY A 221 13.24 -21.52 -10.33
C GLY A 221 14.27 -20.68 -9.56
N SER A 222 15.14 -19.99 -10.29
CA SER A 222 16.13 -19.06 -9.74
C SER A 222 15.77 -17.59 -9.99
N ALA A 223 14.48 -17.28 -10.17
CA ALA A 223 14.03 -15.93 -10.43
C ALA A 223 14.33 -14.99 -9.25
N THR A 224 14.41 -13.70 -9.56
CA THR A 224 14.48 -12.64 -8.56
C THR A 224 13.21 -11.80 -8.63
N ILE A 225 12.61 -11.58 -7.47
CA ILE A 225 11.41 -10.78 -7.29
C ILE A 225 11.75 -9.55 -6.44
N ASN A 226 11.07 -8.44 -6.70
CA ASN A 226 11.30 -7.18 -6.01
C ASN A 226 9.99 -6.60 -5.50
N GLY A 227 10.06 -5.85 -4.41
CA GLY A 227 8.93 -5.10 -3.90
C GLY A 227 9.27 -4.39 -2.62
N VAL A 228 8.36 -4.44 -1.66
CA VAL A 228 8.40 -3.60 -0.47
C VAL A 228 8.09 -4.40 0.78
N ALA A 229 8.56 -3.89 1.91
CA ALA A 229 8.12 -4.34 3.22
C ALA A 229 7.74 -3.17 4.12
N TYR A 230 6.85 -3.45 5.08
CA TYR A 230 6.38 -2.53 6.10
C TYR A 230 6.21 -3.31 7.41
N LEU A 231 6.67 -2.73 8.52
CA LEU A 231 6.50 -3.31 9.85
C LEU A 231 5.28 -2.68 10.52
N ASP A 232 4.23 -3.47 10.71
CA ASP A 232 3.17 -3.10 11.64
C ASP A 232 3.61 -3.37 13.08
N ALA A 233 4.01 -2.31 13.76
CA ALA A 233 4.52 -2.37 15.13
C ALA A 233 3.45 -2.81 16.14
N ASP A 234 2.18 -2.44 15.91
CA ASP A 234 1.07 -2.75 16.83
C ASP A 234 0.66 -4.22 16.72
N GLY A 235 0.53 -4.72 15.49
CA GLY A 235 0.29 -6.14 15.22
C GLY A 235 1.55 -7.02 15.37
N LYS A 236 2.73 -6.42 15.52
CA LYS A 236 4.05 -7.08 15.51
C LYS A 236 4.26 -7.96 14.27
N ARG A 237 3.75 -7.50 13.13
CA ARG A 237 3.77 -8.22 11.85
C ARG A 237 4.62 -7.49 10.83
N LEU A 238 5.49 -8.24 10.17
CA LEU A 238 6.20 -7.76 8.99
C LEU A 238 5.38 -8.16 7.77
N PHE A 239 4.90 -7.13 7.07
CA PHE A 239 4.30 -7.26 5.74
C PHE A 239 5.40 -7.13 4.72
N ALA A 240 5.47 -8.05 3.78
CA ALA A 240 6.37 -7.99 2.64
C ALA A 240 5.64 -8.49 1.41
N ALA A 241 5.78 -7.78 0.29
CA ALA A 241 5.25 -8.20 -0.99
C ALA A 241 6.31 -7.95 -2.05
N ALA A 242 6.60 -8.96 -2.86
CA ALA A 242 7.54 -8.86 -3.97
C ALA A 242 6.99 -9.62 -5.17
N LEU A 243 7.19 -9.08 -6.36
CA LEU A 243 6.71 -9.64 -7.62
C LEU A 243 7.86 -9.79 -8.62
N ASP A 244 7.70 -10.70 -9.57
CA ASP A 244 8.57 -10.78 -10.74
C ASP A 244 8.40 -9.56 -11.67
N ALA A 245 9.35 -9.36 -12.59
CA ALA A 245 9.34 -8.22 -13.49
C ALA A 245 8.10 -8.17 -14.41
N SER A 246 7.54 -9.34 -14.75
CA SER A 246 6.33 -9.48 -15.57
C SER A 246 5.03 -9.30 -14.79
N ARG A 247 5.09 -9.22 -13.45
CA ARG A 247 3.91 -9.20 -12.57
C ARG A 247 2.99 -10.39 -12.88
N SER A 248 3.60 -11.55 -13.06
CA SER A 248 2.95 -12.85 -13.30
C SER A 248 3.13 -13.82 -12.14
N ASN A 249 4.05 -13.53 -11.23
CA ASN A 249 4.25 -14.30 -10.01
C ASN A 249 4.85 -13.41 -8.92
N GLY A 250 4.89 -13.90 -7.69
CA GLY A 250 5.46 -13.19 -6.57
C GLY A 250 5.45 -13.99 -5.28
N ALA A 251 5.80 -13.30 -4.20
CA ALA A 251 5.67 -13.77 -2.84
C ALA A 251 5.10 -12.64 -1.99
N VAL A 252 4.00 -12.92 -1.31
CA VAL A 252 3.52 -12.08 -0.22
C VAL A 252 3.79 -12.81 1.07
N PHE A 253 4.43 -12.12 1.99
CA PHE A 253 4.66 -12.61 3.33
C PHE A 253 3.97 -11.71 4.35
N VAL A 254 3.21 -12.35 5.22
CA VAL A 254 2.72 -11.75 6.46
C VAL A 254 3.13 -12.66 7.60
N GLY A 255 4.03 -12.19 8.44
CA GLY A 255 4.52 -13.01 9.55
C GLY A 255 4.75 -12.22 10.82
N ALA A 256 4.49 -12.89 11.94
CA ALA A 256 4.81 -12.36 13.25
C ALA A 256 6.30 -12.55 13.52
N LYS A 257 6.91 -11.56 14.18
CA LYS A 257 8.27 -11.70 14.69
C LYS A 257 8.28 -12.77 15.78
N GLU A 258 9.14 -13.77 15.65
CA GLU A 258 9.31 -14.78 16.67
C GLU A 258 9.87 -14.14 17.94
N ALA A 259 9.42 -14.62 19.10
CA ALA A 259 10.03 -14.21 20.36
C ALA A 259 11.49 -14.63 20.36
N ALA A 260 12.39 -13.74 20.77
CA ALA A 260 13.78 -14.12 20.99
C ALA A 260 13.81 -15.30 21.97
N ALA A 261 14.45 -16.41 21.58
CA ALA A 261 14.62 -17.55 22.45
C ALA A 261 15.29 -17.07 23.75
N THR A 262 14.55 -17.08 24.86
CA THR A 262 15.12 -16.85 26.17
C THR A 262 15.99 -18.06 26.47
N ASN A 263 17.31 -17.89 26.39
CA ASN A 263 18.27 -18.87 26.89
C ASN A 263 18.08 -18.99 28.40
N GLY A 264 17.12 -19.81 28.82
CA GLY A 264 16.97 -20.30 30.18
C GLY A 264 18.10 -21.27 30.49
N GLY A 265 19.32 -20.73 30.63
CA GLY A 265 20.45 -21.45 31.18
C GLY A 265 20.17 -21.79 32.65
N SER A 266 19.54 -22.94 32.88
CA SER A 266 19.44 -23.53 34.20
C SER A 266 20.81 -24.09 34.58
N HIS A 267 21.67 -23.24 35.16
CA HIS A 267 22.75 -23.70 36.02
C HIS A 267 22.12 -24.14 37.34
N ILE A 268 21.86 -25.43 37.47
CA ILE A 268 21.65 -26.05 38.78
C ILE A 268 23.04 -26.49 39.26
N GLN A 269 23.46 -25.93 40.40
CA GLN A 269 24.62 -26.33 41.18
C GLN A 269 24.46 -27.76 41.73
#